data_AF-A0A0F4QK47-F1
#
_entry.id   AF-A0A0F4QK47-F1
#
_cell.length_a   1.000
_cell.length_b   1.000
_cell.length_c   1.000
_cell.angle_alpha   90.00
_cell.angle_beta   90.00
_cell.angle_gamma   90.00
#
_symmetry.space_group_name_H-M   'P 1'
#
loop_
_entity.id
_entity.type
_entity.pdbx_description
1 polymer ?
#
loop_
_entity_poly.entity_id
_entity_poly.type
_entity_poly.pdbx_seq_one_letter_code
_entity_poly.pdbx_strand_id
1 'polypeptide(L)'
;MFLLVLTALVLLLMIGLMIGACIQGMQLHGPEQKVQDFFMRFRAEEDTKQELYDTAYRIVMDLGEALDEKDIIAQCDAVRSAHDRARAFRARATDQPIPESVSTPGHGLKVVK
;
A
#
# COMPACT_ATOMS: atom_id res chain seq x y z
N MET A 1 -54.58 -8.88 -35.04
CA MET A 1 -54.15 -7.62 -34.36
C MET A 1 -53.84 -7.83 -32.89
N PHE A 2 -54.76 -8.33 -32.06
CA PHE A 2 -54.52 -8.49 -30.62
C PHE A 2 -53.27 -9.30 -30.25
N LEU A 3 -53.00 -10.41 -30.94
CA LEU A 3 -51.78 -11.21 -30.72
C LEU A 3 -50.50 -10.42 -31.02
N LEU A 4 -50.47 -9.60 -32.08
CA LEU A 4 -49.32 -8.77 -32.44
C LEU A 4 -49.11 -7.62 -31.44
N VAL A 5 -50.19 -7.03 -30.94
CA VAL A 5 -50.11 -5.98 -29.92
C VAL A 5 -49.61 -6.56 -28.60
N LEU A 6 -50.06 -7.78 -28.25
CA LEU A 6 -49.67 -8.46 -27.02
C LEU A 6 -48.19 -8.91 -27.08
N THR A 7 -47.72 -9.42 -28.22
CA THR A 7 -46.29 -9.76 -28.39
C THR A 7 -45.41 -8.51 -28.38
N ALA A 8 -45.85 -7.41 -29.00
CA ALA A 8 -45.11 -6.15 -28.96
C ALA A 8 -45.01 -5.58 -27.53
N LEU A 9 -46.08 -5.66 -26.74
CA LEU A 9 -46.08 -5.21 -25.34
C LEU A 9 -45.09 -6.03 -24.48
N VAL A 10 -45.07 -7.35 -24.66
CA VAL A 10 -44.16 -8.24 -23.94
C VAL A 10 -42.70 -7.95 -24.30
N LEU A 11 -42.41 -7.71 -25.58
CA LEU A 11 -41.05 -7.32 -26.02
C LEU A 11 -40.61 -6.00 -25.40
N LEU A 12 -41.50 -5.00 -25.35
CA LEU A 12 -41.19 -3.68 -24.80
C LEU A 12 -40.93 -3.75 -23.29
N LEU A 13 -41.70 -4.57 -22.56
CA LEU A 13 -41.46 -4.87 -21.14
C LEU A 13 -40.12 -5.57 -20.92
N MET A 14 -39.78 -6.59 -21.72
CA MET A 14 -38.50 -7.29 -21.60
C MET A 14 -37.31 -6.37 -21.85
N ILE A 15 -37.39 -5.49 -22.85
CA ILE A 15 -36.35 -4.49 -23.14
C ILE A 15 -36.22 -3.49 -21.97
N GLY A 16 -37.34 -3.01 -21.43
CA GLY A 16 -37.34 -2.12 -20.27
C GLY A 16 -36.70 -2.75 -19.03
N LEU A 17 -36.97 -4.04 -18.77
CA LEU A 17 -36.35 -4.79 -17.68
C LEU A 17 -34.86 -5.02 -17.90
N MET A 18 -34.43 -5.32 -19.14
CA MET A 18 -33.01 -5.46 -19.48
C MET A 18 -32.25 -4.15 -19.30
N ILE A 19 -32.83 -3.03 -19.74
CA ILE A 19 -32.25 -1.70 -19.53
C ILE A 19 -32.22 -1.35 -18.04
N GLY A 20 -33.31 -1.64 -17.32
CA GLY A 20 -33.38 -1.45 -15.87
C GLY A 20 -32.32 -2.25 -15.12
N ALA A 21 -32.08 -3.51 -15.51
CA ALA A 21 -31.03 -4.37 -14.96
C ALA A 21 -29.60 -3.90 -15.33
N CYS A 22 -29.42 -3.39 -16.55
CA CYS A 22 -28.15 -2.77 -16.97
C CYS A 22 -27.88 -1.46 -16.19
N ILE A 23 -28.91 -0.63 -15.95
CA ILE A 23 -28.79 0.64 -15.20
C ILE A 23 -28.63 0.41 -13.70
N GLN A 24 -29.33 -0.59 -13.12
CA GLN A 24 -29.14 -0.99 -11.73
C GLN A 24 -27.76 -1.60 -11.47
N GLY A 25 -26.95 -1.77 -12.50
CA GLY A 25 -25.62 -2.32 -12.39
C GLY A 25 -25.73 -3.79 -12.10
N MET A 26 -25.41 -4.61 -13.09
CA MET A 26 -24.88 -5.94 -12.82
C MET A 26 -23.82 -5.74 -11.72
N GLN A 27 -24.07 -6.28 -10.52
CA GLN A 27 -23.28 -6.03 -9.33
C GLN A 27 -21.80 -6.28 -9.60
N LEU A 28 -21.03 -5.24 -9.95
CA LEU A 28 -19.57 -5.30 -9.97
C LEU A 28 -18.99 -5.10 -8.56
N HIS A 29 -19.81 -5.23 -7.51
CA HIS A 29 -19.34 -5.27 -6.12
C HIS A 29 -18.25 -6.33 -5.90
N GLY A 30 -18.29 -7.47 -6.60
CA GLY A 30 -17.26 -8.51 -6.46
C GLY A 30 -15.87 -8.10 -6.97
N PRO A 31 -15.70 -7.76 -8.26
CA PRO A 31 -14.38 -7.40 -8.80
C PRO A 31 -13.88 -6.04 -8.32
N GLU A 32 -14.77 -5.06 -8.11
CA GLU A 32 -14.38 -3.70 -7.71
C GLU A 32 -13.89 -3.67 -6.26
N GLN A 33 -14.54 -4.41 -5.35
CA GLN A 33 -14.08 -4.58 -3.97
C GLN A 33 -12.74 -5.32 -3.89
N LYS A 34 -12.50 -6.29 -4.77
CA LYS A 34 -11.22 -7.01 -4.83
C LYS A 34 -10.06 -6.13 -5.31
N VAL A 35 -10.32 -5.23 -6.26
CA VAL A 35 -9.33 -4.25 -6.71
C VAL A 35 -9.11 -3.18 -5.65
N GLN A 36 -10.17 -2.72 -4.98
CA GLN A 36 -10.07 -1.76 -3.88
C GLN A 36 -9.29 -2.32 -2.69
N ASP A 37 -9.57 -3.55 -2.25
CA ASP A 37 -8.82 -4.22 -1.17
C ASP A 37 -7.35 -4.43 -1.55
N PHE A 38 -7.08 -4.78 -2.82
CA PHE A 38 -5.72 -4.88 -3.32
C PHE A 38 -5.01 -3.52 -3.22
N PHE A 39 -5.57 -2.45 -3.81
CA PHE A 39 -4.97 -1.11 -3.76
C PHE A 39 -4.81 -0.57 -2.33
N MET A 40 -5.78 -0.78 -1.45
CA MET A 40 -5.68 -0.37 -0.05
C MET A 40 -4.58 -1.11 0.70
N ARG A 41 -4.33 -2.39 0.35
CA ARG A 41 -3.24 -3.18 0.91
C ARG A 41 -1.87 -2.72 0.41
N PHE A 42 -1.72 -2.39 -0.88
CA PHE A 42 -0.46 -1.81 -1.41
C PHE A 42 -0.17 -0.45 -0.79
N ARG A 43 -1.20 0.40 -0.67
CA ARG A 43 -1.05 1.72 -0.05
C ARG A 43 -0.65 1.60 1.43
N ALA A 44 -1.28 0.71 2.19
CA ALA A 44 -0.91 0.46 3.58
C ALA A 44 0.52 -0.09 3.69
N GLU A 45 0.98 -0.92 2.75
CA GLU A 45 2.35 -1.43 2.72
C GLU A 45 3.38 -0.34 2.36
N GLU A 46 3.05 0.58 1.45
CA GLU A 46 3.89 1.73 1.13
C GLU A 46 3.94 2.74 2.28
N ASP A 47 2.80 3.06 2.89
CA ASP A 47 2.72 3.99 4.04
C ASP A 47 3.51 3.45 5.24
N THR A 48 3.41 2.15 5.52
CA THR A 48 4.18 1.50 6.60
C THR A 48 5.68 1.45 6.30
N LYS A 49 6.09 1.20 5.04
CA LYS A 49 7.50 1.31 4.64
C LYS A 49 8.03 2.73 4.81
N GLN A 50 7.27 3.72 4.38
CA GLN A 50 7.63 5.13 4.51
C GLN A 50 7.78 5.55 5.98
N GLU A 51 6.89 5.10 6.86
CA GLU A 51 6.95 5.35 8.30
C GLU A 51 8.20 4.71 8.95
N LEU A 52 8.56 3.49 8.55
CA LEU A 52 9.78 2.81 9.00
C LEU A 52 11.05 3.54 8.54
N TYR A 53 11.07 4.01 7.29
CA TYR A 53 12.20 4.80 6.77
C TYR A 53 12.33 6.16 7.46
N ASP A 54 11.23 6.88 7.69
CA ASP A 54 11.24 8.15 8.43
C ASP A 54 11.74 7.95 9.87
N THR A 55 11.28 6.89 10.52
CA THR A 55 11.72 6.54 11.88
C THR A 55 13.22 6.23 11.92
N ALA A 56 13.73 5.44 10.98
CA ALA A 56 15.16 5.13 10.87
C ALA A 56 15.98 6.40 10.60
N TYR A 57 15.51 7.26 9.71
CA TYR A 57 16.16 8.53 9.37
C TYR A 57 16.29 9.43 10.60
N ARG A 58 15.22 9.58 11.39
CA ARG A 58 15.24 10.38 12.63
C ARG A 58 16.20 9.83 13.67
N ILE A 59 16.28 8.51 13.85
CA ILE A 59 17.25 7.90 14.75
C ILE A 59 18.69 8.23 14.35
N VAL A 60 19.00 8.21 13.04
CA VAL A 60 20.34 8.55 12.55
C VAL A 60 20.63 10.05 12.70
N MET A 61 19.65 10.90 12.42
CA MET A 61 19.77 12.35 12.63
C MET A 61 20.06 12.69 14.09
N ASP A 62 19.30 12.12 15.02
CA ASP A 62 19.47 12.34 16.45
C ASP A 62 20.82 11.82 16.96
N LEU A 63 21.33 10.73 16.36
CA LEU A 63 22.70 10.25 16.63
C LEU A 63 23.74 11.25 16.11
N GLY A 64 23.52 11.85 14.94
CA GLY A 64 24.38 12.90 14.41
C GLY A 64 24.45 14.11 15.35
N GLU A 65 23.29 14.57 15.82
CA GLU A 65 23.21 15.66 16.81
C GLU A 65 23.90 15.31 18.12
N ALA A 66 23.72 14.07 18.61
CA ALA A 66 24.41 13.59 19.80
C ALA A 66 25.94 13.58 19.63
N LEU A 67 26.45 13.27 18.43
CA LEU A 67 27.88 13.29 18.14
C LEU A 67 28.45 14.70 18.02
N ASP A 68 27.64 15.70 17.68
CA ASP A 68 28.05 17.11 17.64
C ASP A 68 28.06 17.78 19.03
N GLU A 69 27.57 17.09 20.08
CA GLU A 69 27.56 17.58 21.46
C GLU A 69 29.00 17.79 21.99
N LYS A 70 29.22 18.95 22.63
CA LYS A 70 30.55 19.38 23.07
C LYS A 70 30.89 18.87 24.46
N ASP A 71 29.89 18.65 25.30
CA ASP A 71 30.07 18.03 26.60
C ASP A 71 30.14 16.50 26.43
N ILE A 72 31.29 15.92 26.79
CA ILE A 72 31.57 14.49 26.64
C ILE A 72 30.59 13.64 27.45
N ILE A 73 30.15 14.11 28.62
CA ILE A 73 29.22 13.36 29.47
C ILE A 73 27.83 13.34 28.81
N ALA A 74 27.36 14.51 28.38
CA ALA A 74 26.08 14.64 27.68
C ALA A 74 26.08 13.89 26.33
N GLN A 75 27.19 13.95 25.59
CA GLN A 75 27.40 13.21 24.35
C GLN A 75 27.28 11.71 24.59
N CYS A 76 27.94 11.17 25.61
CA CYS A 76 27.88 9.74 25.92
C CYS A 76 26.45 9.28 26.28
N ASP A 77 25.72 10.07 27.07
CA ASP A 77 24.32 9.78 27.41
C ASP A 77 23.39 9.86 26.19
N ALA A 78 23.58 10.88 25.35
CA ALA A 78 22.80 11.08 24.12
C ALA A 78 23.06 9.97 23.09
N VAL A 79 24.32 9.59 22.87
CA VAL A 79 24.70 8.47 21.98
C VAL A 79 24.12 7.15 22.50
N ARG A 80 24.15 6.92 23.82
CA ARG A 80 23.57 5.72 24.43
C ARG A 80 22.05 5.66 24.22
N SER A 81 21.37 6.78 24.39
CA SER A 81 19.93 6.92 24.12
C SER A 81 19.58 6.64 22.65
N ALA A 82 20.34 7.21 21.71
CA ALA A 82 20.16 6.95 20.28
C ALA A 82 20.41 5.48 19.92
N HIS A 83 21.44 4.86 20.52
CA HIS A 83 21.72 3.44 20.36
C HIS A 83 20.57 2.55 20.88
N ASP A 84 20.02 2.85 22.05
CA ASP A 84 18.91 2.08 22.63
C ASP A 84 17.64 2.18 21.76
N ARG A 85 17.39 3.36 21.18
CA ARG A 85 16.33 3.55 20.18
C ARG A 85 16.57 2.76 18.90
N ALA A 86 17.79 2.76 18.39
CA ALA A 86 18.16 1.95 17.22
C ALA A 86 17.97 0.45 17.50
N ARG A 87 18.32 0.00 18.71
CA ARG A 87 18.10 -1.38 19.15
C ARG A 87 16.62 -1.73 19.24
N ALA A 88 15.80 -0.85 19.80
CA ALA A 88 14.35 -1.04 19.87
C ALA A 88 13.70 -1.07 18.48
N PHE A 89 14.14 -0.19 17.58
CA PHE A 89 13.72 -0.19 16.18
C PHE A 89 14.08 -1.51 15.48
N ARG A 90 15.32 -1.98 15.65
CA ARG A 90 15.78 -3.27 15.10
C ARG A 90 14.97 -4.46 15.61
N ALA A 91 14.64 -4.49 16.91
CA ALA A 91 13.81 -5.55 17.48
C ALA A 91 12.42 -5.59 16.80
N ARG A 92 11.76 -4.42 16.65
CA ARG A 92 10.48 -4.31 15.96
C ARG A 92 10.55 -4.72 14.49
N ALA A 93 11.61 -4.33 13.79
CA ALA A 93 11.85 -4.71 12.40
C ALA A 93 12.17 -6.21 12.23
N THR A 94 12.60 -6.89 13.29
CA THR A 94 12.82 -8.35 13.28
C THR A 94 11.49 -9.10 13.43
N ASP A 95 10.56 -8.57 14.23
CA ASP A 95 9.23 -9.15 14.43
C ASP A 95 8.27 -8.87 13.26
N GLN A 96 8.46 -7.76 12.54
CA GLN A 96 7.78 -7.42 11.29
C GLN A 96 8.83 -7.25 10.18
N PRO A 97 9.31 -8.35 9.57
CA PRO A 97 10.24 -8.25 8.47
C PRO A 97 9.58 -7.44 7.36
N ILE A 98 10.21 -6.35 6.96
CA ILE A 98 9.81 -5.58 5.77
C ILE A 98 9.77 -6.59 4.63
N PRO A 99 8.63 -6.81 3.97
CA PRO A 99 8.59 -7.67 2.80
C PRO A 99 9.61 -7.11 1.82
N GLU A 100 10.70 -7.87 1.62
CA GLU A 100 11.70 -7.58 0.61
C GLU A 100 10.92 -7.32 -0.67
N SER A 101 11.11 -6.13 -1.25
CA SER A 101 10.66 -5.91 -2.61
C SER A 101 11.20 -7.08 -3.42
N VAL A 102 10.31 -7.90 -3.97
CA VAL A 102 10.66 -9.00 -4.86
C VAL A 102 11.63 -8.42 -5.86
N SER A 103 12.90 -8.76 -5.66
CA SER A 103 13.98 -8.30 -6.52
C SER A 103 13.72 -9.03 -7.83
N THR A 104 13.11 -8.35 -8.79
CA THR A 104 12.85 -8.90 -10.12
C THR A 104 14.19 -9.40 -10.66
N PRO A 105 14.37 -10.71 -10.90
CA PRO A 105 15.63 -11.22 -11.38
C PRO A 105 15.79 -10.79 -12.84
N GLY A 106 16.81 -9.97 -13.10
CA GLY A 106 17.46 -9.85 -14.40
C GLY A 106 16.77 -8.97 -15.44
N HIS A 107 17.15 -7.70 -15.50
CA HIS A 107 17.37 -7.01 -16.78
C HIS A 107 18.77 -6.40 -16.74
N GLY A 108 19.78 -7.27 -16.87
CA GLY A 108 21.14 -6.84 -17.15
C GLY A 108 21.15 -6.13 -18.51
N LEU A 109 21.38 -4.82 -18.49
CA LEU A 109 21.64 -4.03 -19.69
C LEU A 109 22.89 -4.62 -20.37
N LYS A 110 22.69 -5.32 -21.49
CA LYS A 110 23.76 -5.84 -22.33
C LYS A 110 24.49 -4.67 -22.97
N VAL A 111 25.64 -4.30 -22.42
CA VAL A 111 26.57 -3.37 -23.07
C VAL A 111 27.13 -4.08 -24.30
N VAL A 112 26.73 -3.64 -25.49
CA VAL A 112 27.34 -4.07 -26.75
C VAL A 112 28.63 -3.25 -26.92
N LYS A 113 29.74 -3.97 -27.08
CA LYS A 113 31.06 -3.40 -27.37
C LYS A 113 31.21 -3.15 -28.87
#